data_AF-K2CTG9-F1
#
_entry.id   AF-K2CTG9-F1
#
_cell.length_a   1.000
_cell.length_b   1.000
_cell.length_c   1.000
_cell.angle_alpha   90.00
_cell.angle_beta   90.00
_cell.angle_gamma   90.00
#
_symmetry.space_group_name_H-M   'P 1'
#
loop_
_entity.id
_entity.type
_entity.pdbx_description
1 polymer ?
#
loop_
_entity_poly.entity_id
_entity_poly.type
_entity_poly.pdbx_seq_one_letter_code
_entity_poly.pdbx_strand_id
1 'polypeptide(L)' 'MKIRAAGFSHLAALDEMCRGHMIADLVAVISSIDVVFGEIDR' A
#
# COMPACT_ATOMS: atom_id res chain seq x y z
N MET A 1 10.58 -11.92 17.72
CA MET A 1 10.42 -12.33 16.31
C MET A 1 9.97 -11.09 15.54
N LYS A 2 10.82 -10.52 14.67
CA LYS A 2 10.47 -9.34 13.87
C LYS A 2 9.85 -9.83 12.57
N ILE A 3 8.54 -9.68 12.40
CA ILE A 3 7.83 -10.12 11.19
C ILE A 3 7.87 -8.96 10.20
N ARG A 4 8.39 -9.20 8.99
CA ARG A 4 8.33 -8.20 7.92
C ARG A 4 6.92 -8.22 7.33
N ALA A 5 6.12 -7.20 7.63
CA ALA A 5 4.81 -7.04 7.02
C ALA A 5 4.95 -6.80 5.51
N ALA A 6 4.19 -7.55 4.70
CA ALA A 6 4.14 -7.34 3.25
C ALA A 6 3.60 -5.93 2.91
N GLY A 7 2.65 -5.45 3.71
CA GLY A 7 2.06 -4.12 3.57
C GLY A 7 3.08 -2.97 3.60
N PHE A 8 4.20 -3.12 4.31
CA PHE A 8 5.25 -2.09 4.33
C PHE A 8 5.93 -1.91 2.97
N SER A 9 6.16 -3.00 2.24
CA SER A 9 6.74 -2.94 0.89
C SER A 9 5.73 -2.43 -0.14
N HIS A 10 4.44 -2.76 0.04
CA HIS A 10 3.35 -2.25 -0.81
C HIS A 10 3.16 -0.74 -0.65
N LEU A 11 3.21 -0.21 0.57
CA LEU A 11 3.14 1.23 0.81
C LEU A 11 4.30 2.01 0.19
N ALA A 12 5.51 1.45 0.21
CA ALA A 12 6.68 2.08 -0.42
C ALA A 12 6.53 2.21 -1.95
N ALA A 13 5.77 1.31 -2.59
CA ALA A 13 5.52 1.35 -4.03
C ALA A 13 4.31 2.23 -4.42
N LEU A 14 3.50 2.69 -3.45
CA LEU A 14 2.24 3.38 -3.70
C LEU A 14 2.42 4.69 -4.49
N ASP A 15 3.49 5.43 -4.22
CA ASP A 15 3.82 6.67 -4.94
C ASP A 15 4.08 6.42 -6.43
N GLU A 16 4.86 5.38 -6.76
CA GLU A 16 5.14 5.01 -8.14
C GLU A 16 3.87 4.49 -8.84
N MET A 17 3.06 3.69 -8.14
CA MET A 17 1.82 3.14 -8.69
C MET A 17 0.72 4.18 -8.95
N CYS A 18 0.71 5.30 -8.20
CA CYS A 18 -0.33 6.33 -8.32
C CYS A 18 0.13 7.59 -9.04
N ARG A 19 1.39 7.68 -9.46
CA ARG A 19 1.94 8.87 -10.13
C ARG A 19 1.25 9.10 -11.48
N GLY A 20 0.67 10.29 -11.65
CA GLY A 20 -0.05 10.65 -12.88
C GLY A 20 -1.48 10.11 -12.95
N HIS A 21 -1.95 9.40 -11.92
CA HIS A 21 -3.33 8.94 -11.79
C HIS A 21 -4.20 9.92 -10.99
N MET A 22 -5.51 9.73 -11.03
CA MET A 22 -6.45 10.52 -10.25
C MET A 22 -6.57 10.01 -8.81
N ILE A 23 -7.07 10.86 -7.91
CA ILE A 23 -7.34 10.48 -6.51
C ILE A 23 -8.30 9.27 -6.42
N ALA A 24 -9.22 9.14 -7.38
CA ALA A 24 -10.09 7.97 -7.45
C ALA A 24 -9.31 6.66 -7.71
N ASP A 25 -8.26 6.71 -8.52
CA ASP A 25 -7.43 5.55 -8.84
C ASP A 25 -6.60 5.10 -7.64
N LEU A 26 -6.18 6.02 -6.77
CA LEU A 26 -5.50 5.69 -5.50
C LEU A 26 -6.35 4.71 -4.66
N VAL A 27 -7.66 4.93 -4.58
CA VAL A 27 -8.58 4.06 -3.82
C VAL A 27 -8.65 2.66 -4.45
N ALA A 28 -8.68 2.59 -5.79
CA ALA A 28 -8.67 1.32 -6.51
C ALA A 28 -7.33 0.57 -6.33
N VAL A 29 -6.20 1.28 -6.40
CA VAL A 29 -4.86 0.72 -6.20
C VAL A 29 -4.72 0.14 -4.79
N ILE A 30 -5.11 0.88 -3.76
CA ILE A 30 -5.07 0.40 -2.36
C ILE A 30 -5.92 -0.86 -2.17
N SER A 31 -7.10 -0.90 -2.81
CA SER A 31 -7.99 -2.06 -2.76
C SER A 31 -7.42 -3.28 -3.49
N SER A 32 -6.62 -3.07 -4.54
CA SER A 32 -6.04 -4.15 -5.34
C SER A 32 -4.82 -4.82 -4.69
N ILE A 33 -4.09 -4.11 -3.83
CA ILE A 33 -2.86 -4.61 -3.17
C ILE A 33 -3.12 -5.16 -1.75
N ASP A 34 -4.40 -5.18 -1.34
CA ASP A 34 -4.90 -5.74 -0.08
C ASP A 34 -4.09 -5.30 1.15
N VAL A 35 -3.94 -3.98 1.32
CA VAL A 35 -3.17 -3.42 2.43
C VAL A 35 -3.99 -3.47 3.73
N VAL A 36 -3.49 -4.22 4.71
CA VAL A 36 -4.01 -4.23 6.08
C VAL A 36 -3.14 -3.35 6.97
N PHE A 37 -3.62 -2.14 7.29
CA PHE A 37 -2.86 -1.15 8.07
C PHE A 37 -2.38 -1.65 9.45
N GLY A 38 -3.12 -2.58 10.08
CA GLY A 38 -2.75 -3.15 11.38
C GLY A 38 -1.46 -4.01 11.36
N GLU A 39 -1.00 -4.44 10.18
CA GLU A 39 0.29 -5.14 10.03
C GLU A 39 1.46 -4.17 9.84
N ILE A 40 1.21 -2.98 9.30
CA ILE A 40 2.25 -1.99 8.94
C ILE A 40 2.70 -1.17 10.15
N ASP A 41 1.82 -0.95 11.12
CA ASP A 41 2.06 -0.10 12.29
C ASP A 41 2.83 -0.80 13.43
N ARG A 42 3.32 -2.03 13.24
CA ARG A 42 4.01 -2.86 14.26
C ARG A 42 5.52 -2.97 14.10
#